data_AF-A0A935NVR6-F1
#
_entry.id   AF-A0A935NVR6-F1
#
_cell.length_a   1.000
_cell.length_b   1.000
_cell.length_c   1.000
_cell.angle_alpha   90.00
_cell.angle_beta   90.00
_cell.angle_gamma   90.00
#
_symmetry.space_group_name_H-M   'P 1'
#
loop_
_entity.id
_entity.type
_entity.pdbx_description
1 polymer ?
#
loop_
_entity_poly.entity_id
_entity_poly.type
_entity_poly.pdbx_seq_one_letter_code
_entity_poly.pdbx_strand_id
1 'polypeptide(L)'
;MGGCTNCGGKSGCDDRKGGMMSAVDEALTRLYPSRTWGEPDDAEALALRGGAAALAELPEVLASLADELASELRAATFVRFGGEDEPCDYVYVLCLGRAPCILQVRDHEVPVPQEWQPGETITEQYLRLCVSHRAPMAALQQVTLAAKLEGDSLVVRELPRAGVYDAPLLSRMQRAVAILPAYGLLHLDFGDIAGPPDGFSSGVWPELYAVKTGGVSAPAIANYLFFPQPATMVSTAYAEVARAGSSHSARAADVGRGALGSGGGVRLRS
;
A
#
# COMPACT_ATOMS: atom_id res chain seq x y z
N MET A 1 -3.44 6.31 30.05
CA MET A 1 -3.33 7.74 29.69
C MET A 1 -1.85 8.08 29.53
N GLY A 2 -1.28 7.87 28.35
CA GLY A 2 0.13 8.20 28.05
C GLY A 2 0.17 9.47 27.21
N GLY A 3 0.68 10.57 27.77
CA GLY A 3 0.85 11.84 27.06
C GLY A 3 2.22 11.89 26.36
N CYS A 4 2.23 12.32 25.10
CA CYS A 4 3.45 12.58 24.33
C CYS A 4 4.27 13.72 24.97
N THR A 5 5.52 13.43 25.32
CA THR A 5 6.44 14.31 26.07
C THR A 5 7.11 15.41 25.23
N ASN A 6 6.59 15.75 24.04
CA ASN A 6 7.27 16.75 23.19
C ASN A 6 6.37 17.76 22.45
N CYS A 7 5.08 17.87 22.81
CA CYS A 7 4.19 18.85 22.18
C CYS A 7 3.82 19.95 23.19
N GLY A 8 4.46 21.11 23.10
CA GLY A 8 4.14 22.31 23.89
C GLY A 8 2.81 23.00 23.54
N GLY A 9 1.91 22.33 22.83
CA GLY A 9 0.58 22.83 22.47
C GLY A 9 -0.42 21.70 22.34
N LYS A 10 -1.25 21.48 23.37
CA LYS A 10 -2.34 20.48 23.34
C LYS A 10 -3.46 20.88 22.38
N SER A 11 -3.76 22.17 22.23
CA SER A 11 -4.84 22.66 21.37
C SER A 11 -4.63 22.38 19.87
N GLY A 12 -3.44 22.65 19.33
CA GLY A 12 -3.19 22.50 17.89
C GLY A 12 -3.14 21.05 17.38
N CYS A 13 -2.83 20.09 18.26
CA CYS A 13 -2.86 18.65 17.92
C CYS A 13 -4.30 18.12 17.88
N ASP A 14 -5.11 18.54 18.85
CA ASP A 14 -6.50 18.10 18.99
C ASP A 14 -7.39 18.66 17.87
N ASP A 15 -7.21 19.93 17.47
CA ASP A 15 -7.98 20.55 16.37
C ASP A 15 -7.69 19.89 15.01
N ARG A 16 -6.41 19.59 14.73
CA ARG A 16 -5.99 18.90 13.50
C ARG A 16 -6.52 17.47 13.46
N LYS A 17 -6.48 16.75 14.58
CA LYS A 17 -7.04 15.40 14.70
C LYS A 17 -8.56 15.41 14.56
N GLY A 18 -9.25 16.38 15.16
CA GLY A 18 -10.70 16.55 15.03
C GLY A 18 -11.14 16.78 13.58
N GLY A 19 -10.44 17.66 12.85
CA GLY A 19 -10.71 17.88 11.43
C GLY A 19 -10.45 16.64 10.56
N MET A 20 -9.36 15.92 10.84
CA MET A 20 -9.03 14.67 10.15
C MET A 20 -10.10 13.60 10.37
N MET A 21 -10.52 13.36 11.61
CA MET A 21 -11.53 12.35 11.92
C MET A 21 -12.90 12.72 11.37
N SER A 22 -13.25 14.01 11.34
CA SER A 22 -14.50 14.45 10.69
C SER A 22 -14.53 14.09 9.20
N ALA A 23 -13.40 14.25 8.50
CA ALA A 23 -13.28 13.87 7.08
C ALA A 23 -13.36 12.34 6.89
N VAL A 24 -12.80 11.56 7.82
CA VAL A 24 -12.92 10.10 7.84
C VAL A 24 -14.37 9.68 8.02
N ASP A 25 -15.07 10.26 9.01
CA ASP A 25 -16.47 9.92 9.30
C ASP A 25 -17.41 10.27 8.15
N GLU A 26 -17.19 11.42 7.50
CA GLU A 26 -17.90 11.81 6.28
C GLU A 26 -17.65 10.80 5.15
N ALA A 27 -16.39 10.46 4.89
CA ALA A 27 -16.04 9.50 3.86
C ALA A 27 -16.66 8.12 4.13
N LEU A 28 -16.56 7.60 5.35
CA LEU A 28 -17.15 6.30 5.71
C LEU A 28 -18.68 6.31 5.60
N THR A 29 -19.34 7.37 6.02
CA THR A 29 -20.81 7.49 5.93
C THR A 29 -21.29 7.45 4.48
N ARG A 30 -20.55 8.06 3.56
CA ARG A 30 -20.85 8.06 2.13
C ARG A 30 -20.48 6.73 1.48
N LEU A 31 -19.28 6.22 1.76
CA LEU A 31 -18.76 4.98 1.19
C LEU A 31 -19.54 3.76 1.63
N TYR A 32 -20.11 3.75 2.85
CA TYR A 32 -20.79 2.59 3.40
C TYR A 32 -22.16 3.01 3.97
N PRO A 33 -23.16 3.28 3.11
CA PRO A 33 -24.50 3.63 3.57
C PRO A 33 -25.14 2.55 4.43
N SER A 34 -24.82 1.27 4.17
CA SER A 34 -25.25 0.12 4.99
C SER A 34 -24.54 0.04 6.34
N ARG A 35 -23.45 0.80 6.52
CA ARG A 35 -22.49 0.70 7.62
C ARG A 35 -21.93 -0.71 7.81
N THR A 36 -21.86 -1.51 6.75
CA THR A 36 -21.35 -2.88 6.81
C THR A 36 -20.03 -2.99 6.07
N TRP A 37 -19.02 -3.57 6.70
CA TRP A 37 -17.77 -3.86 6.03
C TRP A 37 -17.95 -4.83 4.86
N GLY A 38 -17.25 -4.55 3.76
CA GLY A 38 -17.33 -5.34 2.52
C GLY A 38 -18.43 -4.90 1.56
N GLU A 39 -19.23 -3.88 1.92
CA GLU A 39 -20.31 -3.35 1.07
C GLU A 39 -20.09 -1.85 0.75
N PRO A 40 -18.99 -1.47 0.08
CA PRO A 40 -18.81 -0.09 -0.34
C PRO A 40 -19.80 0.28 -1.46
N ASP A 41 -20.20 1.55 -1.51
CA ASP A 41 -20.85 2.17 -2.65
C ASP A 41 -19.78 2.68 -3.64
N ASP A 42 -19.61 1.96 -4.74
CA ASP A 42 -18.61 2.27 -5.77
C ASP A 42 -18.86 3.63 -6.45
N ALA A 43 -20.12 4.07 -6.55
CA ALA A 43 -20.45 5.37 -7.12
C ALA A 43 -20.00 6.51 -6.19
N GLU A 44 -20.18 6.34 -4.87
CA GLU A 44 -19.68 7.28 -3.87
C GLU A 44 -18.16 7.26 -3.78
N ALA A 45 -17.52 6.09 -3.88
CA ALA A 45 -16.06 5.97 -3.97
C ALA A 45 -15.51 6.77 -5.16
N LEU A 46 -16.12 6.59 -6.33
CA LEU A 46 -15.77 7.33 -7.53
C LEU A 46 -15.98 8.85 -7.35
N ALA A 47 -17.11 9.25 -6.76
CA ALA A 47 -17.43 10.66 -6.52
C ALA A 47 -16.45 11.33 -5.55
N LEU A 48 -16.09 10.65 -4.44
CA LEU A 48 -15.10 11.14 -3.47
C LEU A 48 -13.72 11.34 -4.09
N ARG A 49 -13.35 10.52 -5.07
CA ARG A 49 -12.11 10.65 -5.83
C ARG A 49 -12.15 11.71 -6.93
N GLY A 50 -13.28 12.39 -7.14
CA GLY A 50 -13.42 13.39 -8.19
C GLY A 50 -13.82 12.81 -9.56
N GLY A 51 -14.32 11.58 -9.59
CA GLY A 51 -14.81 10.93 -10.81
C GLY A 51 -13.79 10.02 -11.50
N ALA A 52 -14.22 9.39 -12.59
CA ALA A 52 -13.40 8.42 -13.35
C ALA A 52 -12.13 9.03 -13.97
N ALA A 53 -12.17 10.31 -14.36
CA ALA A 53 -11.00 10.99 -14.90
C ALA A 53 -9.88 11.11 -13.85
N ALA A 54 -10.22 11.57 -12.64
CA ALA A 54 -9.26 11.70 -11.55
C ALA A 54 -8.69 10.35 -11.09
N LEU A 55 -9.49 9.27 -11.14
CA LEU A 55 -9.01 7.92 -10.86
C LEU A 55 -8.07 7.42 -11.97
N ALA A 56 -8.38 7.70 -13.25
CA ALA A 56 -7.54 7.32 -14.37
C ALA A 56 -6.18 8.06 -14.40
N GLU A 57 -6.12 9.27 -13.85
CA GLU A 57 -4.89 10.06 -13.69
C GLU A 57 -4.03 9.62 -12.49
N LEU A 58 -4.59 8.79 -11.59
CA LEU A 58 -3.91 8.37 -10.36
C LEU A 58 -2.52 7.75 -10.60
N PRO A 59 -2.29 6.90 -11.63
CA PRO A 59 -0.95 6.37 -11.89
C PRO A 59 0.11 7.45 -12.15
N GLU A 60 -0.24 8.52 -12.88
CA GLU A 60 0.66 9.64 -13.17
C GLU A 60 0.92 10.50 -11.92
N VAL A 61 -0.13 10.70 -11.11
CA VAL A 61 -0.03 11.35 -9.80
C VAL A 61 0.90 10.58 -8.87
N LEU A 62 0.79 9.25 -8.84
CA LEU A 62 1.64 8.38 -8.02
C LEU A 62 3.08 8.36 -8.51
N ALA A 63 3.32 8.36 -9.82
CA ALA A 63 4.67 8.47 -10.38
C ALA A 63 5.33 9.80 -9.96
N SER A 64 4.60 10.91 -10.10
CA SER A 64 5.08 12.24 -9.69
C SER A 64 5.36 12.31 -8.19
N LEU A 65 4.45 11.77 -7.37
CA LEU A 65 4.62 11.67 -5.92
C LEU A 65 5.83 10.81 -5.54
N ALA A 66 6.05 9.69 -6.22
CA ALA A 66 7.20 8.82 -5.99
C ALA A 66 8.51 9.56 -6.30
N ASP A 67 8.58 10.30 -7.42
CA ASP A 67 9.76 11.10 -7.78
C ASP A 67 10.06 12.19 -6.74
N GLU A 68 9.04 12.90 -6.26
CA GLU A 68 9.21 13.91 -5.23
C GLU A 68 9.65 13.29 -3.90
N LEU A 69 9.05 12.17 -3.50
CA LEU A 69 9.46 11.40 -2.32
C LEU A 69 10.91 10.92 -2.44
N ALA A 70 11.35 10.45 -3.62
CA ALA A 70 12.72 10.01 -3.84
C ALA A 70 13.71 11.15 -3.65
N SER A 71 13.42 12.30 -4.25
CA SER A 71 14.23 13.52 -4.17
C SER A 71 14.33 14.02 -2.72
N GLU A 72 13.18 14.24 -2.08
CA GLU A 72 13.11 14.79 -0.73
C GLU A 72 13.75 13.83 0.27
N LEU A 73 13.33 12.57 0.27
CA LEU A 73 13.79 11.60 1.26
C LEU A 73 15.17 11.03 0.93
N ARG A 74 15.74 11.33 -0.24
CA ARG A 74 17.00 10.79 -0.75
C ARG A 74 17.01 9.26 -0.62
N ALA A 75 15.98 8.65 -1.16
CA ALA A 75 15.70 7.22 -1.05
C ALA A 75 15.20 6.67 -2.39
N ALA A 76 15.44 5.38 -2.62
CA ALA A 76 14.78 4.69 -3.72
C ALA A 76 13.28 4.55 -3.40
N THR A 77 12.43 4.82 -4.39
CA THR A 77 10.97 4.73 -4.29
C THR A 77 10.40 3.86 -5.40
N PHE A 78 9.37 3.09 -5.07
CA PHE A 78 8.77 2.13 -5.99
C PHE A 78 7.25 2.23 -5.90
N VAL A 79 6.59 2.43 -7.04
CA VAL A 79 5.13 2.39 -7.14
C VAL A 79 4.70 0.95 -7.37
N ARG A 80 3.74 0.48 -6.58
CA ARG A 80 3.06 -0.80 -6.77
C ARG A 80 1.57 -0.54 -6.87
N PHE A 81 0.98 -0.82 -8.03
CA PHE A 81 -0.46 -0.70 -8.20
C PHE A 81 -1.19 -1.83 -7.47
N GLY A 82 -2.36 -1.51 -6.92
CA GLY A 82 -3.27 -2.50 -6.36
C GLY A 82 -3.79 -3.48 -7.40
N GLY A 83 -4.10 -4.71 -6.97
CA GLY A 83 -4.90 -5.64 -7.77
C GLY A 83 -6.39 -5.26 -7.79
N GLU A 84 -7.20 -6.00 -8.55
CA GLU A 84 -8.65 -5.75 -8.67
C GLU A 84 -9.38 -5.70 -7.32
N ASP A 85 -8.93 -6.51 -6.36
CA ASP A 85 -9.53 -6.58 -5.01
C ASP A 85 -8.83 -5.68 -3.97
N GLU A 86 -7.76 -4.97 -4.35
CA GLU A 86 -7.01 -4.09 -3.44
C GLU A 86 -7.46 -2.64 -3.64
N PRO A 87 -8.12 -2.00 -2.65
CA PRO A 87 -8.63 -0.64 -2.77
C PRO A 87 -7.52 0.41 -2.56
N CYS A 88 -6.27 0.09 -2.91
CA CYS A 88 -5.10 0.94 -2.76
C CYS A 88 -4.04 0.70 -3.80
N ASP A 89 -3.34 1.78 -4.15
CA ASP A 89 -1.98 1.70 -4.66
C ASP A 89 -0.98 2.00 -3.55
N TYR A 90 0.27 1.62 -3.78
CA TYR A 90 1.34 1.76 -2.81
C TYR A 90 2.55 2.48 -3.38
N VAL A 91 3.18 3.32 -2.56
CA VAL A 91 4.53 3.82 -2.79
C VAL A 91 5.44 3.32 -1.68
N TYR A 92 6.42 2.51 -2.03
CA TYR A 92 7.42 1.99 -1.10
C TYR A 92 8.66 2.88 -1.13
N VAL A 93 9.11 3.37 0.02
CA VAL A 93 10.33 4.17 0.19
C VAL A 93 11.35 3.36 0.97
N LEU A 94 12.48 3.01 0.34
CA LEU A 94 13.55 2.25 0.97
C LEU A 94 14.24 3.09 2.06
N CYS A 95 14.08 2.68 3.31
CA CYS A 95 14.63 3.39 4.47
C CYS A 95 15.92 2.75 4.99
N LEU A 96 15.97 1.41 5.03
CA LEU A 96 17.15 0.63 5.42
C LEU A 96 17.30 -0.56 4.46
N GLY A 97 18.42 -0.59 3.74
CA GLY A 97 18.76 -1.63 2.76
C GLY A 97 19.85 -1.14 1.82
N ARG A 98 20.09 -1.87 0.73
CA ARG A 98 21.06 -1.49 -0.30
C ARG A 98 20.54 -1.83 -1.68
N ALA A 99 21.07 -1.17 -2.71
CA ALA A 99 20.80 -1.53 -4.10
C ALA A 99 21.75 -2.65 -4.57
N PRO A 100 21.29 -3.59 -5.41
CA PRO A 100 19.89 -3.86 -5.75
C PRO A 100 19.07 -4.31 -4.53
N CYS A 101 17.89 -3.70 -4.33
CA CYS A 101 17.03 -4.01 -3.20
C CYS A 101 15.98 -5.08 -3.54
N ILE A 102 15.28 -5.59 -2.53
CA ILE A 102 14.28 -6.68 -2.70
C ILE A 102 13.22 -6.32 -3.74
N LEU A 103 12.69 -5.09 -3.73
CA LEU A 103 11.68 -4.67 -4.71
C LEU A 103 12.25 -4.58 -6.13
N GLN A 104 13.50 -4.14 -6.29
CA GLN A 104 14.14 -4.12 -7.61
C GLN A 104 14.27 -5.52 -8.20
N VAL A 105 14.64 -6.50 -7.38
CA VAL A 105 14.76 -7.90 -7.82
C VAL A 105 13.39 -8.53 -8.06
N ARG A 106 12.41 -8.25 -7.20
CA ARG A 106 11.07 -8.85 -7.27
C ARG A 106 10.21 -8.26 -8.40
N ASP A 107 10.20 -6.94 -8.56
CA ASP A 107 9.21 -6.22 -9.37
C ASP A 107 9.80 -5.57 -10.63
N HIS A 108 11.12 -5.40 -10.70
CA HIS A 108 11.79 -4.66 -11.78
C HIS A 108 12.81 -5.48 -12.56
N GLU A 109 12.74 -6.81 -12.46
CA GLU A 109 13.58 -7.75 -13.22
C GLU A 109 15.09 -7.54 -13.03
N VAL A 110 15.50 -6.89 -11.92
CA VAL A 110 16.92 -6.72 -11.62
C VAL A 110 17.50 -8.06 -11.20
N PRO A 111 18.60 -8.54 -11.81
CA PRO A 111 19.19 -9.82 -11.45
C PRO A 111 19.56 -9.87 -9.96
N VAL A 112 19.39 -11.06 -9.36
CA VAL A 112 19.78 -11.31 -7.97
C VAL A 112 21.26 -10.99 -7.78
N PRO A 113 21.62 -10.14 -6.79
CA PRO A 113 23.00 -9.81 -6.49
C PRO A 113 23.81 -11.05 -6.12
N GLN A 114 25.08 -11.12 -6.58
CA GLN A 114 25.93 -12.31 -6.38
C GLN A 114 26.20 -12.60 -4.89
N GLU A 115 26.12 -11.58 -4.05
CA GLU A 115 26.36 -11.73 -2.62
C GLU A 115 25.15 -12.30 -1.86
N TRP A 116 23.97 -12.43 -2.48
CA TRP A 116 22.82 -13.08 -1.87
C TRP A 116 23.00 -14.60 -1.92
N GLN A 117 23.31 -15.20 -0.78
CA GLN A 117 23.55 -16.64 -0.71
C GLN A 117 22.23 -17.42 -0.51
N PRO A 118 22.08 -18.60 -1.14
CA PRO A 118 20.97 -19.50 -0.84
C PRO A 118 20.87 -19.81 0.66
N GLY A 119 19.66 -19.73 1.21
CA GLY A 119 19.42 -19.96 2.63
C GLY A 119 19.60 -18.74 3.53
N GLU A 120 20.26 -17.67 3.07
CA GLU A 120 20.36 -16.40 3.80
C GLU A 120 19.05 -15.59 3.68
N THR A 121 18.67 -14.90 4.76
CA THR A 121 17.54 -13.97 4.74
C THR A 121 18.03 -12.55 4.63
N ILE A 122 17.73 -11.91 3.50
CA ILE A 122 17.95 -10.48 3.29
C ILE A 122 16.77 -9.74 3.88
N THR A 123 17.05 -8.72 4.69
CA THR A 123 16.00 -7.92 5.35
C THR A 123 16.18 -6.44 5.05
N GLU A 124 15.10 -5.79 4.67
CA GLU A 124 15.05 -4.37 4.36
C GLU A 124 13.85 -3.73 5.05
N GLN A 125 13.95 -2.43 5.34
CA GLN A 125 12.85 -1.67 5.91
C GLN A 125 12.40 -0.55 4.98
N TYR A 126 11.09 -0.44 4.85
CA TYR A 126 10.41 0.50 3.99
C TYR A 126 9.40 1.33 4.77
N LEU A 127 9.17 2.56 4.32
CA LEU A 127 7.89 3.23 4.52
C LEU A 127 6.99 2.86 3.34
N ARG A 128 5.80 2.34 3.61
CA ARG A 128 4.77 2.07 2.60
C ARG A 128 3.66 3.10 2.74
N LEU A 129 3.57 4.00 1.77
CA LEU A 129 2.43 4.90 1.61
C LEU A 129 1.31 4.11 0.93
N CYS A 130 0.16 3.99 1.57
CA CYS A 130 -1.04 3.36 1.03
C CYS A 130 -1.97 4.48 0.57
N VAL A 131 -2.27 4.55 -0.73
CA VAL A 131 -3.12 5.58 -1.33
C VAL A 131 -4.46 4.96 -1.70
N SER A 132 -5.51 5.38 -1.01
CA SER A 132 -6.85 4.76 -1.15
C SER A 132 -7.47 5.06 -2.50
N HIS A 133 -8.10 4.07 -3.14
CA HIS A 133 -8.98 4.29 -4.30
C HIS A 133 -10.36 4.79 -3.91
N ARG A 134 -10.72 4.78 -2.62
CA ARG A 134 -12.07 5.12 -2.13
C ARG A 134 -12.23 6.58 -1.72
N ALA A 135 -11.15 7.20 -1.29
CA ALA A 135 -11.13 8.60 -0.86
C ALA A 135 -9.75 9.23 -1.15
N PRO A 136 -9.62 10.55 -1.22
CA PRO A 136 -8.34 11.25 -1.37
C PRO A 136 -7.56 11.23 -0.05
N MET A 137 -7.26 10.03 0.43
CA MET A 137 -6.64 9.74 1.72
C MET A 137 -5.47 8.80 1.52
N ALA A 138 -4.44 8.97 2.35
CA ALA A 138 -3.29 8.11 2.37
C ALA A 138 -2.82 7.83 3.80
N ALA A 139 -2.20 6.68 4.01
CA ALA A 139 -1.67 6.30 5.32
C ALA A 139 -0.29 5.67 5.17
N LEU A 140 0.60 5.90 6.15
CA LEU A 140 1.97 5.38 6.13
C LEU A 140 2.15 4.24 7.14
N GLN A 141 2.73 3.13 6.67
CA GLN A 141 3.16 2.03 7.52
C GLN A 141 4.65 1.77 7.39
N GLN A 142 5.26 1.30 8.47
CA GLN A 142 6.54 0.64 8.38
C GLN A 142 6.32 -0.80 7.90
N VAL A 143 7.08 -1.22 6.88
CA VAL A 143 7.03 -2.57 6.33
C VAL A 143 8.44 -3.14 6.29
N THR A 144 8.61 -4.32 6.85
CA THR A 144 9.83 -5.11 6.66
C THR A 144 9.63 -6.04 5.48
N LEU A 145 10.55 -6.02 4.52
CA LEU A 145 10.64 -7.05 3.50
C LEU A 145 11.75 -8.02 3.89
N ALA A 146 11.43 -9.31 3.93
CA ALA A 146 12.39 -10.38 4.16
C ALA A 146 12.41 -11.30 2.94
N ALA A 147 13.53 -11.38 2.26
CA ALA A 147 13.71 -12.18 1.06
C ALA A 147 14.69 -13.32 1.28
N LYS A 148 14.39 -14.48 0.70
CA LYS A 148 15.24 -15.67 0.75
C LYS A 148 15.26 -16.34 -0.61
N LEU A 149 16.45 -16.72 -1.07
CA LEU A 149 16.60 -17.53 -2.28
C LEU A 149 16.36 -19.00 -1.96
N GLU A 150 15.41 -19.59 -2.67
CA GLU A 150 15.08 -21.02 -2.63
C GLU A 150 15.13 -21.59 -4.05
N GLY A 151 16.29 -22.17 -4.41
CA GLY A 151 16.55 -22.61 -5.78
C GLY A 151 16.66 -21.42 -6.75
N ASP A 152 15.79 -21.41 -7.76
CA ASP A 152 15.68 -20.33 -8.75
C ASP A 152 14.50 -19.38 -8.47
N SER A 153 13.93 -19.48 -7.27
CA SER A 153 12.86 -18.60 -6.80
C SER A 153 13.34 -17.73 -5.65
N LEU A 154 12.88 -16.48 -5.66
CA LEU A 154 12.96 -15.56 -4.54
C LEU A 154 11.64 -15.62 -3.76
N VAL A 155 11.71 -16.04 -2.51
CA VAL A 155 10.57 -15.99 -1.58
C VAL A 155 10.66 -14.67 -0.82
N VAL A 156 9.68 -13.79 -1.01
CA VAL A 156 9.62 -12.48 -0.35
C VAL A 156 8.45 -12.44 0.60
N ARG A 157 8.72 -12.15 1.87
CA ARG A 157 7.69 -11.92 2.90
C ARG A 157 7.58 -10.44 3.20
N GLU A 158 6.37 -9.90 3.16
CA GLU A 158 6.08 -8.55 3.65
C GLU A 158 5.51 -8.63 5.07
N LEU A 159 6.13 -7.91 6.00
CA LEU A 159 5.73 -7.85 7.40
C LEU A 159 5.35 -6.40 7.76
N PRO A 160 4.11 -5.98 7.46
CA PRO A 160 3.64 -4.64 7.78
C PRO A 160 3.38 -4.46 9.28
N ARG A 161 3.64 -3.26 9.78
CA ARG A 161 3.28 -2.81 11.14
C ARG A 161 2.13 -1.80 11.07
N ALA A 162 1.36 -1.71 12.15
CA ALA A 162 0.24 -0.76 12.26
C ALA A 162 0.71 0.70 12.52
N GLY A 163 1.58 1.21 11.64
CA GLY A 163 2.20 2.54 11.77
C GLY A 163 3.73 2.48 11.67
N VAL A 164 4.39 3.58 12.03
CA VAL A 164 5.84 3.74 11.98
C VAL A 164 6.36 3.95 13.40
N TYR A 165 7.22 3.06 13.87
CA TYR A 165 7.67 3.07 15.27
C TYR A 165 9.18 3.22 15.42
N ASP A 166 9.95 2.80 14.42
CA ASP A 166 11.39 2.82 14.53
C ASP A 166 11.89 4.26 14.38
N ALA A 167 12.61 4.74 15.39
CA ALA A 167 13.10 6.12 15.46
C ALA A 167 13.83 6.60 14.17
N PRO A 168 14.65 5.77 13.48
CA PRO A 168 15.30 6.19 12.24
C PRO A 168 14.32 6.51 11.08
N LEU A 169 13.09 6.00 11.13
CA LEU A 169 12.08 6.19 10.07
C LEU A 169 11.16 7.38 10.34
N LEU A 170 11.08 7.87 11.59
CA LEU A 170 10.13 8.91 11.98
C LEU A 170 10.34 10.24 11.24
N SER A 171 11.60 10.67 11.07
CA SER A 171 11.91 11.91 10.34
C SER A 171 11.56 11.80 8.85
N ARG A 172 11.79 10.62 8.25
CA ARG A 172 11.39 10.33 6.85
C ARG A 172 9.87 10.34 6.72
N MET A 173 9.15 9.71 7.65
CA MET A 173 7.69 9.71 7.68
C MET A 173 7.15 11.14 7.76
N GLN A 174 7.64 11.97 8.69
CA GLN A 174 7.18 13.35 8.85
C GLN A 174 7.36 14.18 7.56
N ARG A 175 8.49 14.00 6.86
CA ARG A 175 8.73 14.65 5.56
C ARG A 175 7.83 14.12 4.46
N ALA A 176 7.61 12.81 4.39
CA ALA A 176 6.67 12.21 3.45
C ALA A 176 5.25 12.76 3.65
N VAL A 177 4.78 12.83 4.90
CA VAL A 177 3.46 13.38 5.26
C VAL A 177 3.32 14.85 4.85
N ALA A 178 4.39 15.64 4.93
CA ALA A 178 4.37 17.04 4.56
C ALA A 178 4.17 17.28 3.05
N ILE A 179 4.49 16.29 2.20
CA ILE A 179 4.34 16.35 0.75
C ILE A 179 2.90 16.06 0.32
N LEU A 180 2.20 15.16 1.03
CA LEU A 180 0.87 14.65 0.65
C LEU A 180 -0.19 15.72 0.33
N PRO A 181 -0.30 16.86 1.05
CA PRO A 181 -1.28 17.89 0.73
C PRO A 181 -1.10 18.51 -0.66
N ALA A 182 0.13 18.57 -1.20
CA ALA A 182 0.37 19.09 -2.55
C ALA A 182 -0.24 18.19 -3.65
N TYR A 183 -0.50 16.93 -3.31
CA TYR A 183 -1.16 15.92 -4.14
C TYR A 183 -2.63 15.74 -3.78
N GLY A 184 -3.19 16.62 -2.96
CA GLY A 184 -4.58 16.55 -2.51
C GLY A 184 -4.89 15.35 -1.60
N LEU A 185 -3.86 14.75 -0.97
CA LEU A 185 -4.03 13.57 -0.11
C LEU A 185 -4.06 13.97 1.37
N LEU A 186 -5.12 13.58 2.06
CA LEU A 186 -5.21 13.66 3.51
C LEU A 186 -4.45 12.49 4.16
N HIS A 187 -3.45 12.79 4.98
CA HIS A 187 -2.75 11.76 5.76
C HIS A 187 -3.59 11.28 6.95
N LEU A 188 -3.74 9.97 7.09
CA LEU A 188 -4.32 9.30 8.25
C LEU A 188 -3.24 8.53 9.02
N ASP A 189 -3.15 8.78 10.33
CA ASP A 189 -2.26 8.01 11.22
C ASP A 189 -2.90 6.67 11.59
N PHE A 190 -2.16 5.56 11.41
CA PHE A 190 -2.68 4.23 11.75
C PHE A 190 -3.12 4.07 13.19
N GLY A 191 -2.50 4.80 14.14
CA GLY A 191 -2.93 4.80 15.54
C GLY A 191 -4.33 5.38 15.73
N ASP A 192 -4.73 6.34 14.89
CA ASP A 192 -6.05 6.98 14.93
C ASP A 192 -7.12 6.14 14.18
N ILE A 193 -6.71 5.28 13.23
CA ILE A 193 -7.62 4.43 12.43
C ILE A 193 -7.50 2.92 12.73
N ALA A 194 -6.89 2.55 13.86
CA ALA A 194 -6.70 1.16 14.28
C ALA A 194 -7.94 0.52 14.94
N GLY A 195 -8.91 1.34 15.37
CA GLY A 195 -10.17 0.88 15.95
C GLY A 195 -11.28 0.69 14.91
N PRO A 196 -12.34 -0.08 15.24
CA PRO A 196 -13.54 -0.14 14.40
C PRO A 196 -14.28 1.21 14.40
N PRO A 197 -14.92 1.61 13.29
CA PRO A 197 -15.78 2.78 13.28
C PRO A 197 -17.06 2.56 14.10
N ASP A 198 -17.53 3.62 14.76
CA ASP A 198 -18.70 3.56 15.63
C ASP A 198 -19.99 3.28 14.83
N GLY A 199 -20.77 2.30 15.27
CA GLY A 199 -22.06 1.96 14.66
C GLY A 199 -21.96 1.17 13.35
N PHE A 200 -20.78 0.67 13.00
CA PHE A 200 -20.58 -0.19 11.84
C PHE A 200 -20.61 -1.68 12.19
N SER A 201 -21.14 -2.48 11.27
CA SER A 201 -21.17 -3.93 11.32
C SER A 201 -19.93 -4.54 10.70
N SER A 202 -19.39 -5.58 11.35
CA SER A 202 -18.27 -6.35 10.82
C SER A 202 -18.60 -7.18 9.56
N GLY A 203 -19.88 -7.36 9.22
CA GLY A 203 -20.29 -8.20 8.09
C GLY A 203 -19.66 -9.61 8.16
N VAL A 204 -19.10 -10.08 7.05
CA VAL A 204 -18.42 -11.39 6.94
C VAL A 204 -16.97 -11.39 7.47
N TRP A 205 -16.46 -10.25 7.97
CA TRP A 205 -15.09 -10.15 8.48
C TRP A 205 -14.69 -11.23 9.48
N PRO A 206 -15.50 -11.58 10.51
CA PRO A 206 -15.12 -12.58 11.49
C PRO A 206 -14.89 -13.95 10.85
N GLU A 207 -15.69 -14.31 9.85
CA GLU A 207 -15.58 -15.58 9.12
C GLU A 207 -14.27 -15.67 8.34
N LEU A 208 -13.85 -14.54 7.74
CA LEU A 208 -12.64 -14.47 6.93
C LEU A 208 -11.35 -14.41 7.78
N TYR A 209 -11.39 -13.71 8.91
CA TYR A 209 -10.16 -13.27 9.59
C TYR A 209 -10.08 -13.58 11.09
N ALA A 210 -11.18 -13.86 11.82
CA ALA A 210 -11.10 -14.00 13.28
C ALA A 210 -10.16 -15.13 13.75
N VAL A 211 -10.11 -16.24 13.00
CA VAL A 211 -9.18 -17.35 13.28
C VAL A 211 -7.74 -16.98 12.95
N LYS A 212 -7.52 -16.20 11.88
CA LYS A 212 -6.19 -15.83 11.37
C LYS A 212 -5.52 -14.72 12.18
N THR A 213 -6.31 -13.90 12.88
CA THR A 213 -5.83 -12.71 13.62
C THR A 213 -5.72 -12.93 15.13
N GLY A 214 -5.97 -14.15 15.63
CA GLY A 214 -5.95 -14.42 17.06
C GLY A 214 -7.10 -13.75 17.82
N GLY A 215 -8.26 -13.57 17.19
CA GLY A 215 -9.47 -13.06 17.84
C GLY A 215 -9.84 -11.61 17.53
N VAL A 216 -9.23 -10.96 16.52
CA VAL A 216 -9.72 -9.65 16.04
C VAL A 216 -11.02 -9.88 15.26
N SER A 217 -12.15 -9.60 15.90
CA SER A 217 -13.50 -9.86 15.40
C SER A 217 -14.12 -8.69 14.63
N ALA A 218 -13.45 -7.55 14.54
CA ALA A 218 -13.97 -6.38 13.83
C ALA A 218 -12.92 -5.74 12.92
N PRO A 219 -13.31 -5.26 11.72
CA PRO A 219 -12.47 -4.46 10.86
C PRO A 219 -12.20 -3.09 11.48
N ALA A 220 -10.97 -2.63 11.39
CA ALA A 220 -10.60 -1.26 11.76
C ALA A 220 -11.02 -0.27 10.66
N ILE A 221 -11.06 1.03 10.95
CA ILE A 221 -11.27 2.08 9.94
C ILE A 221 -10.33 1.90 8.74
N ALA A 222 -9.07 1.52 9.00
CA ALA A 222 -8.11 1.22 7.95
C ALA A 222 -8.59 0.17 6.93
N ASN A 223 -9.46 -0.76 7.34
CA ASN A 223 -10.00 -1.82 6.48
C ASN A 223 -11.14 -1.35 5.56
N TYR A 224 -11.81 -0.28 5.94
CA TYR A 224 -12.81 0.36 5.10
C TYR A 224 -12.18 1.27 4.05
N LEU A 225 -10.97 1.78 4.30
CA LEU A 225 -10.32 2.72 3.41
C LEU A 225 -9.21 2.10 2.56
N PHE A 226 -8.45 1.15 3.11
CA PHE A 226 -7.17 0.73 2.53
C PHE A 226 -7.00 -0.77 2.27
N PHE A 227 -7.57 -1.65 3.11
CA PHE A 227 -7.26 -3.09 3.03
C PHE A 227 -8.49 -3.98 3.22
N PRO A 228 -8.75 -4.95 2.32
CA PRO A 228 -9.78 -5.97 2.57
C PRO A 228 -9.36 -6.93 3.70
N GLN A 229 -8.07 -7.06 3.98
CA GLN A 229 -7.50 -7.87 5.03
C GLN A 229 -6.93 -7.02 6.18
N PRO A 230 -6.67 -7.57 7.37
CA PRO A 230 -6.00 -6.85 8.45
C PRO A 230 -4.76 -6.09 7.97
N ALA A 231 -4.61 -4.81 8.37
CA ALA A 231 -3.53 -3.94 7.88
C ALA A 231 -2.11 -4.40 8.27
N THR A 232 -2.01 -5.38 9.18
CA THR A 232 -0.78 -6.04 9.65
C THR A 232 -0.64 -7.47 9.12
N MET A 233 -1.51 -7.91 8.21
CA MET A 233 -1.43 -9.25 7.63
C MET A 233 -0.12 -9.43 6.88
N VAL A 234 0.61 -10.48 7.23
CA VAL A 234 1.83 -10.89 6.53
C VAL A 234 1.46 -11.53 5.21
N SER A 235 2.12 -11.10 4.13
CA SER A 235 2.01 -11.72 2.81
C SER A 235 3.33 -12.39 2.43
N THR A 236 3.24 -13.41 1.56
CA THR A 236 4.39 -14.08 0.96
C THR A 236 4.18 -14.10 -0.55
N ALA A 237 5.18 -13.64 -1.30
CA ALA A 237 5.23 -13.70 -2.75
C ALA A 237 6.40 -14.57 -3.20
N TYR A 238 6.23 -15.20 -4.36
CA TYR A 238 7.26 -16.00 -5.02
C TYR A 238 7.55 -15.33 -6.37
N ALA A 239 8.82 -15.03 -6.63
CA ALA A 239 9.27 -14.51 -7.91
C ALA A 239 10.29 -15.47 -8.52
N GLU A 240 10.14 -15.81 -9.80
CA GLU A 240 11.23 -16.43 -10.55
C GLU A 240 12.32 -15.38 -10.79
N VAL A 241 13.58 -15.75 -10.59
CA VAL A 241 14.66 -14.77 -10.63
C VAL A 241 15.85 -15.24 -11.44
N ALA A 242 16.35 -14.35 -12.30
CA ALA A 242 17.63 -14.53 -12.97
C ALA A 242 18.78 -14.20 -12.00
N ARG A 243 19.88 -14.96 -12.08
CA ARG A 243 21.09 -14.71 -11.29
C ARG A 243 22.07 -13.83 -12.06
N ALA A 244 22.69 -12.86 -11.37
CA ALA A 244 23.72 -12.03 -11.98
C ALA A 244 24.91 -12.87 -12.47
N GLY A 245 25.10 -12.92 -13.79
CA GLY A 245 26.19 -13.67 -14.43
C GLY A 245 25.80 -15.02 -15.04
N SER A 246 24.52 -15.41 -15.03
CA SER A 246 24.05 -16.50 -15.87
C SER A 246 23.94 -16.03 -17.33
N SER A 247 24.74 -16.59 -18.22
CA SER A 247 24.66 -16.33 -19.66
C SER A 247 23.43 -17.03 -20.26
N HIS A 248 22.25 -16.47 -20.06
CA HIS A 248 21.08 -16.84 -20.86
C HIS A 248 21.10 -16.03 -22.16
N SER A 249 21.40 -16.73 -23.25
CA SER A 249 21.26 -16.25 -24.62
C SER A 249 19.81 -15.78 -24.84
N ALA A 250 19.60 -14.47 -24.88
CA ALA A 250 18.31 -13.88 -25.18
C ALA A 250 17.95 -14.22 -26.65
N ARG A 251 16.97 -15.11 -26.85
CA ARG A 251 16.23 -15.13 -28.11
C ARG A 251 15.33 -13.90 -28.12
N ALA A 252 15.66 -12.95 -28.98
CA ALA A 252 14.80 -11.84 -29.34
C ALA A 252 13.45 -12.39 -29.84
N ALA A 253 12.38 -12.11 -29.10
CA ALA A 253 11.03 -12.24 -29.60
C ALA A 253 10.63 -10.91 -30.26
N ASP A 254 10.16 -11.08 -31.48
CA ASP A 254 9.87 -10.11 -32.51
C ASP A 254 8.77 -9.10 -32.11
N VAL A 255 9.03 -7.81 -32.31
CA VAL A 255 8.05 -6.73 -32.16
C VAL A 255 7.23 -6.67 -33.45
N GLY A 256 6.14 -7.43 -33.48
CA GLY A 256 5.15 -7.39 -34.55
C GLY A 256 4.11 -6.29 -34.35
N ARG A 257 4.32 -5.13 -34.98
CA ARG A 257 3.25 -4.16 -35.30
C ARG A 257 2.21 -4.77 -36.24
N GLY A 258 0.92 -4.50 -36.01
CA GLY A 258 -0.18 -4.67 -36.98
C GLY A 258 -1.52 -4.92 -36.29
N ALA A 259 -2.31 -3.89 -36.00
CA ALA A 259 -3.33 -3.28 -36.87
C ALA A 259 -4.70 -4.03 -36.86
N LEU A 260 -5.71 -3.32 -36.34
CA LEU A 260 -7.09 -3.16 -36.86
C LEU A 260 -7.80 -4.37 -37.49
N GLY A 261 -8.98 -4.72 -36.94
CA GLY A 261 -10.08 -5.21 -37.78
C GLY A 261 -11.03 -6.23 -37.16
N SER A 262 -12.24 -5.76 -36.86
CA SER A 262 -13.54 -6.45 -37.06
C SER A 262 -13.87 -7.76 -36.32
N GLY A 263 -14.88 -7.66 -35.44
CA GLY A 263 -16.17 -8.36 -35.61
C GLY A 263 -16.27 -9.84 -35.23
N GLY A 264 -17.22 -10.17 -34.34
CA GLY A 264 -17.71 -11.54 -34.20
C GLY A 264 -18.24 -11.83 -32.80
N GLY A 265 -19.56 -11.99 -32.67
CA GLY A 265 -20.24 -12.10 -31.38
C GLY A 265 -20.29 -13.48 -30.75
N VAL A 266 -20.69 -13.45 -29.47
CA VAL A 266 -21.57 -14.39 -28.73
C VAL A 266 -21.15 -15.87 -28.64
N ARG A 267 -20.90 -16.36 -27.41
CA ARG A 267 -21.80 -17.28 -26.67
C ARG A 267 -21.29 -17.64 -25.28
N LEU A 268 -22.14 -17.35 -24.30
CA LEU A 268 -22.22 -17.99 -22.98
C LEU A 268 -22.64 -19.46 -23.12
N ARG A 269 -21.97 -20.34 -22.37
CA ARG A 269 -22.45 -21.59 -21.74
C ARG A 269 -21.46 -21.91 -20.62
N SER A 270 -21.82 -22.39 -19.45
CA SER A 270 -23.08 -22.72 -18.77
C SER A 270 -22.70 -23.04 -17.33
#